data_AF-A0A0F9FCU8-F1
#
_entry.id   AF-A0A0F9FCU8-F1
#
_cell.length_a   1.000
_cell.length_b   1.000
_cell.length_c   1.000
_cell.angle_alpha   90.00
_cell.angle_beta   90.00
_cell.angle_gamma   90.00
#
_symmetry.space_group_name_H-M   'P 1'
#
loop_
_entity.id
_entity.type
_entity.pdbx_description
1 polymer ?
#
loop_
_entity_poly.entity_id
_entity_poly.type
_entity_poly.pdbx_seq_one_letter_code
_entity_poly.pdbx_strand_id
1 'polypeptide(L)'
;MLTIAIDFDDTFSADPDLWREFVRIATGRRYKHICILVTNRTEEKGNDVRAEVGDLMPIVFAGEFSKRSMAANAGYLVDIWCDDSPELVE
;
A
#
# COMPACT_ATOMS: atom_id res chain seq x y z
N MET A 1 13.77 9.54 -5.32
CA MET A 1 12.52 9.44 -4.52
C MET A 1 11.71 8.37 -5.21
N LEU A 2 11.22 7.39 -4.46
CA LEU A 2 10.49 6.25 -5.00
C LEU A 2 9.07 6.26 -4.44
N THR A 3 8.11 5.77 -5.23
CA THR A 3 6.78 5.38 -4.78
C THR A 3 6.76 3.87 -4.54
N ILE A 4 6.50 3.48 -3.30
CA ILE A 4 6.49 2.09 -2.85
C ILE A 4 5.04 1.74 -2.50
N ALA A 5 4.46 0.79 -3.22
CA ALA A 5 3.15 0.22 -2.90
C ALA A 5 3.32 -1.01 -2.01
N ILE A 6 2.48 -1.11 -0.99
CA ILE A 6 2.48 -2.22 -0.03
C ILE A 6 1.08 -2.85 -0.06
N ASP A 7 0.97 -4.15 -0.26
CA ASP A 7 -0.30 -4.86 -0.15
C ASP A 7 -0.75 -5.02 1.32
N PHE A 8 -2.04 -5.25 1.53
CA PHE A 8 -2.59 -5.48 2.86
C PHE A 8 -2.59 -6.95 3.31
N ASP A 9 -3.24 -7.82 2.54
CA ASP A 9 -3.56 -9.19 2.98
C ASP A 9 -2.30 -10.04 2.92
N ASP A 10 -1.93 -10.71 4.02
CA ASP A 10 -0.69 -11.51 4.12
C ASP A 10 0.65 -10.77 3.85
N THR A 11 0.60 -9.48 3.50
CA THR A 11 1.74 -8.56 3.41
C THR A 11 1.78 -7.61 4.62
N PHE A 12 1.02 -6.51 4.62
CA PHE A 12 0.98 -5.56 5.74
C PHE A 12 0.44 -6.23 7.01
N SER A 13 -0.65 -6.98 6.86
CA SER A 13 -1.35 -7.66 7.96
C SER A 13 -0.56 -8.80 8.60
N ALA A 14 0.47 -9.33 7.92
CA ALA A 14 1.32 -10.38 8.47
C ALA A 14 2.23 -9.86 9.60
N ASP A 15 2.67 -8.60 9.54
CA ASP A 15 3.41 -7.93 10.62
C ASP A 15 3.23 -6.40 10.57
N PRO A 16 2.09 -5.87 11.08
CA PRO A 16 1.78 -4.44 10.99
C PRO A 16 2.80 -3.51 11.62
N ASP A 17 3.47 -3.95 12.70
CA ASP A 17 4.44 -3.14 13.43
C ASP A 17 5.75 -2.99 12.65
N LEU A 18 6.22 -4.07 12.01
CA LEU A 18 7.34 -4.00 11.08
C LEU A 18 7.05 -3.02 9.94
N TRP A 19 5.87 -3.10 9.31
CA TRP A 19 5.53 -2.24 8.19
C TRP A 19 5.32 -0.78 8.59
N ARG A 20 4.80 -0.51 9.79
CA ARG A 20 4.76 0.85 10.36
C ARG A 20 6.15 1.45 10.48
N GLU A 21 7.11 0.69 11.01
CA GLU A 21 8.49 1.15 11.10
C GLU A 21 9.13 1.35 9.72
N PHE A 22 8.87 0.43 8.78
CA PHE A 22 9.31 0.59 7.41
C PHE A 22 8.80 1.90 6.79
N VAL A 23 7.50 2.19 6.87
CA VAL A 23 6.91 3.42 6.31
C VAL A 23 7.47 4.66 6.99
N ARG A 24 7.61 4.68 8.32
CA ARG A 24 8.21 5.80 9.05
C ARG A 24 9.65 6.09 8.60
N ILE A 25 10.44 5.04 8.41
CA ILE A 25 11.83 5.18 7.96
C ILE A 25 11.85 5.65 6.50
N ALA A 26 11.11 4.99 5.60
CA ALA A 26 11.10 5.27 4.17
C ALA A 26 10.61 6.70 3.85
N THR A 27 9.55 7.15 4.52
CA THR A 27 8.98 8.51 4.32
C THR A 27 9.69 9.58 5.14
N GLY A 28 10.53 9.19 6.09
CA GLY A 28 11.29 10.10 6.95
C GLY A 28 12.26 11.01 6.21
N ARG A 29 12.76 12.05 6.90
CA ARG A 29 13.57 13.15 6.33
C ARG A 29 14.80 12.71 5.52
N ARG A 30 15.36 11.54 5.82
CA ARG A 30 16.54 10.99 5.15
C ARG A 30 16.23 10.46 3.76
N TYR A 31 15.15 9.67 3.61
CA TYR A 31 14.85 8.93 2.39
C TYR A 31 13.76 9.61 1.55
N LYS A 32 12.76 10.21 2.22
CA LYS A 32 11.68 10.99 1.60
C LYS A 32 10.96 10.22 0.48
N HIS A 33 10.83 8.90 0.60
CA HIS A 33 10.04 8.10 -0.32
C HIS A 33 8.55 8.33 -0.06
N ILE A 34 7.72 7.90 -1.00
CA ILE A 34 6.27 7.89 -0.87
C ILE A 34 5.89 6.43 -0.65
N CYS A 35 5.12 6.16 0.41
CA CYS A 35 4.50 4.87 0.63
C CYS A 35 3.00 5.01 0.41
N ILE A 36 2.41 4.02 -0.25
CA ILE A 36 0.96 3.86 -0.38
C ILE A 36 0.60 2.41 -0.08
N LEU A 37 -0.60 2.19 0.44
CA LEU A 37 -1.16 0.86 0.52
C LEU A 37 -2.10 0.61 -0.67
N VAL A 38 -1.96 -0.52 -1.36
CA VAL A 38 -2.81 -0.91 -2.49
C VAL A 38 -3.33 -2.31 -2.25
N THR A 39 -4.64 -2.49 -2.13
CA THR A 39 -5.27 -3.79 -1.80
C THR A 39 -6.35 -4.14 -2.81
N ASN A 40 -6.54 -5.44 -3.08
CA ASN A 40 -7.66 -5.96 -3.87
C ASN A 40 -8.99 -5.94 -3.11
N ARG A 41 -9.02 -5.46 -1.88
CA ARG A 41 -10.28 -5.22 -1.17
C ARG A 41 -11.06 -4.08 -1.81
N THR A 42 -12.39 -4.17 -1.73
CA THR A 42 -13.27 -3.03 -2.04
C THR A 42 -13.32 -2.07 -0.86
N GLU A 43 -13.68 -0.83 -1.10
CA GLU A 43 -13.82 0.17 -0.03
C GLU A 43 -14.77 -0.29 1.09
N GLU A 44 -15.87 -0.95 0.72
CA GLU A 44 -16.89 -1.47 1.64
C GLU A 44 -16.36 -2.56 2.57
N LYS A 45 -15.38 -3.34 2.10
CA LYS A 45 -14.75 -4.44 2.84
C LYS A 45 -13.41 -4.06 3.47
N GLY A 46 -13.09 -2.76 3.51
CA GLY A 46 -11.79 -2.23 3.95
C GLY A 46 -11.78 -1.62 5.35
N ASN A 47 -12.72 -1.94 6.23
CA ASN A 47 -12.82 -1.30 7.55
C ASN A 47 -11.60 -1.60 8.44
N ASP A 48 -11.13 -2.84 8.43
CA ASP A 48 -9.90 -3.27 9.09
C ASP A 48 -8.65 -2.65 8.44
N VAL A 49 -8.60 -2.56 7.11
CA VAL A 49 -7.52 -1.86 6.39
C VAL A 49 -7.42 -0.42 6.91
N ARG A 50 -8.54 0.30 6.99
CA ARG A 50 -8.56 1.68 7.50
C ARG A 50 -8.20 1.77 8.97
N ALA A 51 -8.67 0.83 9.79
CA ALA A 51 -8.36 0.81 11.22
C ALA A 51 -6.86 0.57 11.48
N GLU A 52 -6.26 -0.36 10.74
CA GLU A 52 -4.87 -0.76 10.94
C GLU A 52 -3.89 0.25 10.33
N VAL A 53 -4.19 0.77 9.13
CA VAL A 53 -3.34 1.75 8.42
C VAL A 53 -3.53 3.16 8.97
N GLY A 54 -4.78 3.57 9.26
CA GLY A 54 -5.11 4.92 9.71
C GLY A 54 -4.51 6.00 8.80
N ASP A 55 -3.84 6.99 9.42
CA ASP A 55 -3.18 8.10 8.72
C ASP A 55 -1.71 7.81 8.35
N LEU A 56 -1.26 6.55 8.46
CA LEU A 56 0.14 6.19 8.21
C LEU A 56 0.56 6.47 6.76
N MET A 57 -0.32 6.16 5.81
CA MET A 57 -0.12 6.35 4.37
C MET A 57 -1.46 6.33 3.62
N PRO A 58 -1.53 6.88 2.40
CA PRO A 58 -2.72 6.77 1.56
C PRO A 58 -3.09 5.31 1.26
N ILE A 59 -4.39 5.04 1.15
CA ILE A 59 -4.94 3.72 0.83
C ILE A 59 -5.62 3.78 -0.54
N VAL A 60 -5.32 2.82 -1.40
CA VAL A 60 -5.97 2.60 -2.69
C VAL A 60 -6.68 1.25 -2.65
N PHE A 61 -8.01 1.28 -2.74
CA PHE A 61 -8.84 0.09 -2.84
C PHE A 61 -9.03 -0.25 -4.33
N ALA A 62 -8.32 -1.27 -4.81
CA ALA A 62 -8.39 -1.68 -6.21
C ALA A 62 -9.64 -2.52 -6.50
N GLY A 63 -10.17 -3.26 -5.51
CA GLY A 63 -11.32 -4.13 -5.70
C GLY A 63 -11.06 -5.18 -6.79
N GLU A 64 -11.92 -5.21 -7.80
CA GLU A 64 -11.79 -6.12 -8.95
C GLU A 64 -10.90 -5.56 -10.08
N PHE A 65 -10.40 -4.33 -9.93
CA PHE A 65 -9.53 -3.71 -10.90
C PHE A 65 -8.06 -4.03 -10.62
N SER A 66 -7.25 -3.92 -11.66
CA SER A 66 -5.79 -3.89 -11.60
C SER A 66 -5.28 -2.93 -10.50
N LYS A 67 -4.42 -3.44 -9.60
CA LYS A 67 -3.76 -2.60 -8.58
C LYS A 67 -2.94 -1.50 -9.22
N ARG A 68 -2.19 -1.81 -10.28
CA ARG A 68 -1.38 -0.84 -11.01
C ARG A 68 -2.22 0.27 -11.62
N SER A 69 -3.33 -0.08 -12.26
CA SER A 69 -4.21 0.88 -12.91
C SER A 69 -4.88 1.79 -11.87
N MET A 70 -5.33 1.23 -10.74
CA MET A 70 -5.96 2.00 -9.68
C MET A 70 -4.98 2.91 -8.95
N ALA A 71 -3.75 2.45 -8.71
CA ALA A 71 -2.69 3.30 -8.17
C ALA A 71 -2.37 4.47 -9.12
N ALA A 72 -2.25 4.21 -10.42
CA ALA A 72 -2.01 5.24 -11.44
C ALA A 72 -3.18 6.24 -11.52
N ASN A 73 -4.43 5.76 -11.49
CA ASN A 73 -5.62 6.61 -11.47
C ASN A 73 -5.70 7.49 -10.21
N ALA A 74 -5.20 7.00 -9.07
CA ALA A 74 -5.07 7.75 -7.84
C ALA A 74 -3.86 8.73 -7.84
N GLY A 75 -3.12 8.82 -8.94
CA GLY A 75 -1.99 9.74 -9.12
C GLY A 75 -0.63 9.17 -8.70
N TYR A 76 -0.54 7.88 -8.42
CA TYR A 76 0.68 7.22 -7.99
C TYR A 76 1.28 6.34 -9.09
N LEU A 77 2.43 6.76 -9.63
CA LEU A 77 3.27 5.91 -10.46
C LEU A 77 4.19 5.10 -9.54
N VAL A 78 3.86 3.83 -9.36
CA VAL A 78 4.57 2.95 -8.41
C VAL A 78 5.86 2.41 -9.02
N ASP A 79 6.97 2.62 -8.31
CA ASP A 79 8.30 2.14 -8.69
C ASP A 79 8.57 0.73 -8.12
N ILE A 80 8.11 0.45 -6.91
CA ILE A 80 8.34 -0.80 -6.18
C ILE A 80 7.02 -1.32 -5.62
N TRP A 81 6.77 -2.62 -5.78
CA TRP A 81 5.63 -3.33 -5.19
C TRP A 81 6.13 -4.30 -4.13
N CYS A 82 5.57 -4.21 -2.93
CA CYS A 82 5.69 -5.19 -1.86
C CYS A 82 4.35 -5.91 -1.75
N ASP A 83 4.30 -7.15 -2.24
CA ASP A 83 3.08 -7.94 -2.38
C ASP A 83 3.50 -9.42 -2.26
N ASP A 84 2.82 -10.19 -1.41
CA ASP A 84 3.03 -11.63 -1.24
C ASP A 84 2.53 -12.40 -2.47
N SER A 85 1.59 -11.81 -3.22
CA SER A 85 0.99 -12.35 -4.43
C SER A 85 1.30 -11.45 -5.63
N PRO A 86 2.57 -11.34 -6.05
CA PRO A 86 3.02 -10.38 -7.07
C PRO A 86 2.32 -10.53 -8.43
N GLU A 87 1.78 -11.70 -8.74
CA GLU A 87 0.95 -11.96 -9.92
C GLU A 87 -0.38 -11.19 -9.93
N LEU A 88 -0.85 -10.68 -8.78
CA LEU A 88 -2.10 -9.92 -8.66
C LEU A 88 -1.92 -8.40 -8.82
N VAL A 89 -0.69 -7.95 -9.09
CA VAL A 89 -0.37 -6.51 -9.22
C VAL A 89 -0.85 -5.90 -10.54
N GLU A 90 -1.01 -6.72 -11.58
CA GLU A 90 -0.99 -6.36 -13.03
C GLU A 90 -1.40 -4.93 -13.36
#